data_AF-A0A8B2S583-F1
#
_entry.id   AF-A0A8B2S583-F1
#
_cell.length_a   1.000
_cell.length_b   1.000
_cell.length_c   1.000
_cell.angle_alpha   90.00
_cell.angle_beta   90.00
_cell.angle_gamma   90.00
#
_symmetry.space_group_name_H-M   'P 1'
#
loop_
_entity.id
_entity.type
_entity.pdbx_description
1 polymer ?
#
loop_
_entity_poly.entity_id
_entity_poly.type
_entity_poly.pdbx_seq_one_letter_code
_entity_poly.pdbx_strand_id
1 'polypeptide(L)'
;MYGTREELCVQLENMFTSDEPLVLLVWTEEGISVACREAQPEPDGTEIRNLMKAIGEMKMTQYRQEGVNNLTVSDLLARQREVANRQVSVPAVLLSRVLRNYECELENRIGMAWEAGRQEPESVRNELKDVHALQETLAA
;
A
#
# COMPACT_ATOMS: atom_id res chain seq x y z
N MET A 1 5.66 10.25 -13.59
CA MET A 1 5.57 8.90 -14.19
C MET A 1 6.42 7.95 -13.37
N TYR A 2 6.02 6.68 -13.26
CA TYR A 2 6.75 5.64 -12.52
C TYR A 2 6.77 4.35 -13.36
N GLY A 3 7.91 3.68 -13.38
CA GLY A 3 8.13 2.47 -14.16
C GLY A 3 9.62 2.27 -14.44
N THR A 4 9.91 1.23 -15.20
CA THR A 4 11.25 1.00 -15.74
C THR A 4 11.61 2.05 -16.79
N ARG A 5 12.90 2.21 -17.06
CA ARG A 5 13.39 3.10 -18.13
C ARG A 5 12.67 2.86 -19.46
N GLU A 6 12.49 1.59 -19.83
CA GLU A 6 11.87 1.21 -21.10
C GLU A 6 10.39 1.61 -21.17
N GLU A 7 9.62 1.30 -20.12
CA GLU A 7 8.22 1.70 -20.02
C GLU A 7 8.05 3.22 -20.05
N LEU A 8 8.92 3.95 -19.35
CA LEU A 8 8.89 5.41 -19.31
C LEU A 8 9.25 6.01 -20.67
N CYS A 9 10.23 5.47 -21.39
CA CYS A 9 10.55 5.90 -22.75
C CYS A 9 9.36 5.72 -23.69
N VAL A 10 8.71 4.55 -23.68
CA VAL A 10 7.51 4.30 -24.49
C VAL A 10 6.39 5.29 -24.16
N GLN A 11 6.16 5.58 -22.87
CA GLN A 11 5.17 6.56 -22.48
C GLN A 11 5.54 7.98 -22.95
N LEU A 12 6.81 8.38 -22.87
CA LEU A 12 7.27 9.68 -23.36
C LEU A 12 7.07 9.81 -24.87
N GLU A 13 7.41 8.77 -25.64
CA GLU A 13 7.19 8.71 -27.10
C GLU A 13 5.72 8.82 -27.47
N ASN A 14 4.82 8.25 -26.66
CA ASN A 14 3.38 8.35 -26.88
C ASN A 14 2.80 9.73 -26.51
N MET A 15 3.46 10.47 -25.61
CA MET A 15 2.93 11.72 -25.05
C MET A 15 3.47 12.97 -25.74
N PHE A 16 4.68 12.91 -26.30
CA PHE A 16 5.41 14.08 -26.82
C PHE A 16 5.97 13.79 -28.22
N THR A 17 6.16 14.84 -29.03
CA THR A 17 6.84 14.68 -30.33
C THR A 17 8.34 14.54 -30.14
N SER A 18 9.01 13.94 -31.12
CA SER A 18 10.45 13.66 -31.04
C SER A 18 11.35 14.91 -30.95
N ASP A 19 10.85 16.04 -31.41
CA ASP A 19 11.55 17.32 -31.50
C ASP A 19 11.13 18.34 -30.41
N GLU A 20 10.18 17.96 -29.55
CA GLU A 20 9.73 18.82 -28.46
C GLU A 20 10.79 18.87 -27.34
N PRO A 21 11.21 20.07 -26.89
CA PRO A 21 12.17 20.19 -25.80
C PRO A 21 11.51 19.84 -24.46
N LEU A 22 12.05 18.82 -23.77
CA LEU A 22 11.55 18.34 -22.48
C LEU A 22 12.56 18.55 -21.35
N VAL A 23 12.06 18.86 -20.16
CA VAL A 23 12.84 18.84 -18.90
C VAL A 23 12.34 17.67 -18.07
N LEU A 24 13.24 16.74 -17.73
CA LEU A 24 12.92 15.54 -16.95
C LEU A 24 13.58 15.61 -15.57
N LEU A 25 12.81 15.35 -14.53
CA LEU A 25 13.32 15.10 -13.17
C LEU A 25 13.24 13.61 -12.88
N VAL A 26 14.38 13.02 -12.52
CA VAL A 26 14.49 11.58 -12.24
C VAL A 26 14.63 11.36 -10.75
N TRP A 27 13.71 10.57 -10.18
CA TRP A 27 13.75 10.13 -8.79
C TRP A 27 14.10 8.63 -8.75
N THR A 28 15.19 8.29 -8.07
CA THR A 28 15.63 6.91 -7.84
C THR A 28 15.27 6.46 -6.43
N GLU A 29 15.31 5.15 -6.16
CA GLU A 29 15.10 4.62 -4.80
C GLU A 29 16.08 5.28 -3.80
N GLU A 30 17.36 5.42 -4.18
CA GLU A 30 18.37 6.10 -3.36
C GLU A 30 18.04 7.58 -3.14
N GLY A 31 17.59 8.29 -4.18
CA GLY A 31 17.20 9.69 -4.07
C GLY A 31 16.02 9.90 -3.11
N ILE A 32 15.04 8.99 -3.14
CA ILE A 32 13.90 8.98 -2.21
C ILE A 32 14.35 8.62 -0.79
N SER A 33 15.23 7.62 -0.64
CA SER A 33 15.80 7.25 0.66
C SER A 33 16.49 8.43 1.33
N VAL A 34 17.33 9.16 0.57
CA VAL A 34 17.99 10.38 1.05
C VAL A 34 16.99 11.46 1.42
N ALA A 35 15.93 11.65 0.63
CA ALA A 35 14.86 12.61 0.94
C ALA A 35 14.10 12.25 2.23
N CYS A 36 14.05 10.96 2.59
CA CYS A 36 13.41 10.45 3.79
C CYS A 36 14.36 10.26 4.98
N ARG A 37 15.62 10.69 4.91
CA ARG A 37 16.64 10.39 5.94
C ARG A 37 16.25 10.84 7.35
N GLU A 38 15.44 11.89 7.46
CA GLU A 38 14.96 12.42 8.75
C GLU A 38 13.69 11.70 9.27
N ALA A 39 13.06 10.86 8.44
CA ALA A 39 11.89 10.09 8.85
C ALA A 39 12.29 8.97 9.82
N GLN A 40 11.59 8.89 10.95
CA GLN A 40 11.72 7.80 11.90
C GLN A 40 10.39 7.05 12.07
N PRO A 41 10.38 5.71 11.95
CA PRO A 41 11.48 4.85 11.52
C PRO A 41 11.92 5.10 10.07
N GLU A 42 13.14 4.69 9.70
CA GLU A 42 13.62 4.74 8.32
C GLU A 42 12.69 3.93 7.41
N PRO A 43 12.31 4.44 6.22
CA PRO A 43 11.37 3.75 5.36
C PRO A 43 11.96 2.45 4.80
N ASP A 44 11.16 1.39 4.79
CA ASP A 44 11.57 0.16 4.14
C ASP A 44 11.49 0.26 2.60
N GLY A 45 12.07 -0.72 1.90
CA GLY A 45 12.09 -0.72 0.43
C GLY A 45 10.69 -0.78 -0.21
N THR A 46 9.68 -1.29 0.49
CA THR A 46 8.29 -1.28 0.01
C THR A 46 7.67 0.10 0.17
N GLU A 47 7.91 0.77 1.30
CA GLU A 47 7.53 2.17 1.50
C GLU A 47 8.16 3.07 0.44
N ILE A 48 9.46 2.91 0.15
CA ILE A 48 10.17 3.67 -0.89
C ILE A 48 9.53 3.46 -2.27
N ARG A 49 9.24 2.22 -2.67
CA ARG A 49 8.59 1.94 -3.96
C ARG A 49 7.17 2.52 -4.03
N ASN A 50 6.42 2.47 -2.94
CA ASN A 50 5.10 3.08 -2.87
C ASN A 50 5.16 4.60 -3.01
N LEU A 51 6.16 5.25 -2.39
CA LEU A 51 6.42 6.69 -2.57
C LEU A 51 6.75 7.02 -4.03
N MET A 52 7.65 6.27 -4.66
CA MET A 52 8.00 6.48 -6.06
C MET A 52 6.78 6.35 -6.98
N LYS A 53 5.91 5.36 -6.71
CA LYS A 53 4.65 5.19 -7.42
C LYS A 53 3.71 6.38 -7.20
N ALA A 54 3.53 6.83 -5.96
CA ALA A 54 2.67 7.97 -5.64
C ALA A 54 3.15 9.27 -6.30
N ILE A 55 4.47 9.51 -6.32
CA ILE A 55 5.08 10.62 -7.06
C ILE A 55 4.84 10.47 -8.57
N GLY A 56 4.98 9.24 -9.08
CA GLY A 56 4.75 8.92 -10.48
C GLY A 56 3.32 9.17 -10.96
N GLU A 57 2.34 8.94 -10.08
CA GLU A 57 0.90 9.11 -10.30
C GLU A 57 0.38 10.52 -9.95
N MET A 58 1.27 11.41 -9.48
CA MET A 58 0.91 12.78 -9.14
C MET A 58 0.33 13.51 -10.36
N LYS A 59 -0.81 14.18 -10.15
CA LYS A 59 -1.46 14.94 -11.23
C LYS A 59 -0.56 16.09 -11.66
N MET A 60 -0.47 16.32 -12.98
CA MET A 60 0.35 17.41 -13.53
C MET A 60 -0.04 18.80 -13.00
N THR A 61 -1.31 19.01 -12.65
CA THR A 61 -1.75 20.26 -12.02
C THR A 61 -1.12 20.48 -10.65
N GLN A 62 -1.01 19.42 -9.84
CA GLN A 62 -0.38 19.45 -8.52
C GLN A 62 1.14 19.59 -8.66
N TYR A 63 1.75 18.79 -9.54
CA TYR A 63 3.19 18.86 -9.80
C TYR A 63 3.65 20.27 -10.20
N ARG A 64 2.87 20.98 -11.02
CA ARG A 64 3.19 22.36 -11.43
C ARG A 64 3.10 23.38 -10.30
N GLN A 65 2.29 23.12 -9.27
CA GLN A 65 2.10 24.04 -8.15
C GLN A 65 3.13 23.81 -7.04
N GLU A 66 3.35 22.54 -6.69
CA GLU A 66 4.10 22.14 -5.50
C GLU A 66 5.50 21.59 -5.84
N GLY A 67 5.68 21.08 -7.07
CA GLY A 67 6.84 20.29 -7.44
C GLY A 67 6.95 18.98 -6.66
N VAL A 68 8.11 18.34 -6.75
CA VAL A 68 8.49 17.24 -5.86
C VAL A 68 9.78 17.64 -5.19
N ASN A 69 9.73 17.83 -3.87
CA ASN A 69 10.88 18.15 -3.04
C ASN A 69 10.87 17.26 -1.79
N ASN A 70 11.90 17.38 -0.94
CA ASN A 70 12.04 16.52 0.24
C ASN A 70 10.85 16.62 1.22
N LEU A 71 10.23 17.80 1.33
CA LEU A 71 9.01 17.97 2.14
C LEU A 71 7.85 17.19 1.53
N THR A 72 7.66 17.27 0.21
CA THR A 72 6.63 16.50 -0.50
C THR A 72 6.79 14.99 -0.30
N VAL A 73 8.03 14.49 -0.38
CA VAL A 73 8.32 13.06 -0.16
C VAL A 73 8.02 12.67 1.29
N SER A 74 8.44 13.49 2.26
CA SER A 74 8.18 13.26 3.68
C SER A 74 6.69 13.28 4.03
N ASP A 75 5.93 14.22 3.47
CA ASP A 75 4.48 14.31 3.66
C ASP A 75 3.75 13.10 3.05
N LEU A 76 4.18 12.64 1.88
CA LEU A 76 3.64 11.41 1.27
C LEU A 76 3.92 10.19 2.14
N LEU A 77 5.10 10.10 2.74
CA LEU A 77 5.45 9.01 3.66
C LEU A 77 4.60 9.05 4.92
N ALA A 78 4.42 10.24 5.51
CA ALA A 78 3.58 10.43 6.68
C ALA A 78 2.13 10.01 6.39
N ARG A 79 1.57 10.42 5.25
CA ARG A 79 0.21 10.03 4.82
C ARG A 79 0.10 8.53 4.58
N GLN A 80 1.10 7.90 3.94
CA GLN A 80 1.11 6.47 3.72
C GLN A 80 1.08 5.70 5.05
N ARG A 81 1.89 6.13 6.02
CA ARG A 81 1.92 5.55 7.36
C ARG A 81 0.64 5.83 8.15
N GLU A 82 0.06 7.01 8.02
CA GLU A 82 -1.22 7.34 8.65
C GLU A 82 -2.34 6.43 8.14
N VAL A 83 -2.39 6.18 6.82
CA VAL A 83 -3.36 5.26 6.23
C VAL A 83 -3.13 3.83 6.70
N ALA A 84 -1.86 3.36 6.71
CA ALA A 84 -1.52 2.01 7.15
C ALA A 84 -1.79 1.79 8.65
N ASN A 85 -1.55 2.80 9.48
CA ASN A 85 -1.73 2.75 10.93
C ASN A 85 -3.10 3.28 11.37
N ARG A 86 -4.03 3.50 10.45
CA ARG A 86 -5.34 4.06 10.77
C ARG A 86 -6.13 3.08 11.65
N GLN A 87 -6.31 3.45 12.91
CA GLN A 87 -7.15 2.72 13.84
C GLN A 87 -8.58 3.27 13.82
N VAL A 88 -9.57 2.39 13.81
CA VAL A 88 -11.00 2.76 13.86
C VAL A 88 -11.60 2.16 15.13
N SER A 89 -12.16 3.02 15.98
CA SER A 89 -12.91 2.57 17.15
C SER A 89 -14.30 2.13 16.72
N VAL A 90 -14.69 0.91 17.10
CA VAL A 90 -16.00 0.34 16.84
C VAL A 90 -16.59 -0.23 18.13
N PRO A 91 -17.92 -0.19 18.32
CA PRO A 91 -18.55 -0.88 19.45
C PRO A 91 -18.23 -2.37 19.44
N ALA A 92 -17.78 -2.90 20.59
CA ALA A 92 -17.40 -4.30 20.75
C ALA A 92 -18.49 -5.27 20.26
N VAL A 93 -19.76 -5.00 20.58
CA VAL A 93 -20.91 -5.82 20.14
C VAL A 93 -21.02 -5.91 18.61
N LEU A 94 -20.74 -4.82 17.89
CA LEU A 94 -20.75 -4.83 16.43
C LEU A 94 -19.57 -5.62 15.88
N LEU A 95 -18.37 -5.43 16.46
CA LEU A 95 -17.17 -6.16 16.05
C LEU A 95 -17.32 -7.66 16.28
N SER A 96 -17.80 -8.09 17.44
CA SER A 96 -18.07 -9.51 17.74
C SER A 96 -19.03 -10.15 16.75
N ARG A 97 -20.08 -9.44 16.33
CA ARG A 97 -21.04 -9.94 15.33
C ARG A 97 -20.40 -10.09 13.95
N VAL A 98 -19.55 -9.15 13.55
CA VAL A 98 -18.82 -9.22 12.28
C VAL A 98 -17.80 -10.36 12.31
N LEU A 99 -17.02 -10.48 13.39
CA LEU A 99 -16.03 -11.55 13.56
C LEU A 99 -16.68 -12.94 13.52
N ARG A 100 -17.83 -13.12 14.18
CA ARG A 100 -18.57 -14.38 14.14
C ARG A 100 -19.03 -14.75 12.73
N ASN A 101 -19.56 -13.78 11.97
CA ASN A 101 -19.96 -14.04 10.59
C ASN A 101 -18.76 -14.38 9.71
N TYR A 102 -17.63 -13.72 9.95
CA TYR A 102 -16.40 -13.96 9.21
C TYR A 102 -15.81 -15.34 9.52
N GLU A 103 -15.80 -15.75 10.79
CA GLU A 103 -15.40 -17.09 11.22
C GLU A 103 -16.19 -18.18 10.49
N CYS A 104 -17.53 -18.07 10.45
CA CYS A 104 -18.37 -19.03 9.73
C CYS A 104 -18.04 -19.10 8.23
N GLU A 105 -17.70 -17.97 7.60
CA GLU A 105 -17.30 -17.94 6.19
C GLU A 105 -15.93 -18.61 5.97
N LEU A 106 -14.99 -18.41 6.90
CA LEU A 106 -13.69 -19.10 6.85
C LEU A 106 -13.86 -20.60 7.03
N GLU A 107 -14.66 -21.05 7.98
CA GLU A 107 -15.00 -22.46 8.18
C GLU A 107 -15.66 -23.07 6.93
N ASN A 108 -16.55 -22.33 6.28
CA ASN A 108 -17.16 -22.75 5.01
C ASN A 108 -16.10 -22.92 3.91
N ARG A 109 -15.14 -22.00 3.78
CA ARG A 109 -14.03 -22.12 2.81
C ARG A 109 -13.15 -23.34 3.09
N ILE A 110 -12.91 -23.68 4.36
CA ILE A 110 -12.21 -24.91 4.74
C ILE A 110 -13.02 -26.13 4.32
N GLY A 111 -14.33 -26.14 4.63
CA GLY A 111 -15.25 -27.21 4.23
C GLY A 111 -15.24 -27.45 2.72
N MET A 112 -15.35 -26.40 1.92
CA MET A 112 -15.29 -26.49 0.45
C MET A 112 -13.94 -27.02 -0.06
N ALA A 113 -12.82 -26.67 0.58
CA ALA A 113 -11.51 -27.22 0.22
C ALA A 113 -11.47 -28.73 0.48
N TRP A 114 -12.00 -29.16 1.63
CA TRP A 114 -12.04 -30.57 2.02
C TRP A 114 -12.97 -31.38 1.10
N GLU A 115 -14.15 -30.87 0.77
CA GLU A 115 -15.08 -31.49 -0.19
C GLU A 115 -14.45 -31.67 -1.57
N ALA A 116 -13.59 -30.72 -1.98
CA ALA A 116 -12.85 -30.80 -3.22
C ALA A 116 -11.58 -31.68 -3.13
N GLY A 117 -11.35 -32.38 -2.02
CA GLY A 117 -10.17 -33.23 -1.79
C GLY A 117 -8.85 -32.45 -1.69
N ARG A 118 -8.92 -31.14 -1.42
CA ARG A 118 -7.76 -30.27 -1.28
C ARG A 118 -7.42 -30.08 0.19
N GLN A 119 -6.14 -29.83 0.45
CA GLN A 119 -5.70 -29.43 1.77
C GLN A 119 -6.25 -28.04 2.13
N GLU A 120 -6.47 -27.82 3.42
CA GLU A 120 -6.79 -26.52 3.99
C GLU A 120 -5.77 -25.46 3.55
N PRO A 121 -6.21 -24.34 2.95
CA PRO A 121 -5.31 -23.26 2.57
C PRO A 121 -4.67 -22.61 3.80
N GLU A 122 -3.35 -22.46 3.79
CA GLU A 122 -2.60 -21.87 4.90
C GLU A 122 -3.03 -20.43 5.21
N SER A 123 -3.44 -19.67 4.18
CA SER A 123 -4.00 -18.32 4.34
C SER A 123 -5.27 -18.31 5.20
N VAL A 124 -6.18 -19.27 4.98
CA VAL A 124 -7.45 -19.37 5.72
C VAL A 124 -7.20 -19.75 7.18
N ARG A 125 -6.23 -20.64 7.42
CA ARG A 125 -5.82 -21.00 8.78
C ARG A 125 -5.26 -19.81 9.56
N ASN A 126 -4.44 -18.98 8.91
CA ASN A 126 -3.87 -17.79 9.55
C ASN A 126 -4.96 -16.74 9.81
N GLU A 127 -5.87 -16.50 8.86
CA GLU A 127 -7.02 -15.62 9.04
C GLU A 127 -7.90 -16.07 10.23
N LEU A 128 -8.13 -17.38 10.39
CA LEU A 128 -8.92 -17.92 11.51
C LEU A 128 -8.25 -17.66 12.87
N LYS A 129 -6.91 -17.84 12.95
CA LYS A 129 -6.15 -17.54 14.17
C LYS A 129 -6.26 -16.07 14.56
N ASP A 130 -6.21 -15.16 13.60
CA ASP A 130 -6.34 -13.73 13.86
C ASP A 130 -7.74 -13.38 14.39
N VAL A 131 -8.78 -14.01 13.82
CA VAL A 131 -10.17 -13.86 14.31
C VAL A 131 -10.30 -14.35 15.75
N HIS A 132 -9.75 -15.52 16.07
CA HIS A 132 -9.77 -16.07 17.43
C HIS A 132 -9.05 -15.17 18.43
N ALA A 133 -7.86 -14.66 18.08
CA ALA A 133 -7.12 -13.72 18.93
C ALA A 133 -7.92 -12.43 19.21
N LEU A 134 -8.62 -11.89 18.20
CA LEU A 134 -9.47 -10.72 18.37
C LEU A 134 -10.72 -11.02 19.22
N GLN A 135 -11.32 -12.20 19.07
CA GLN A 135 -12.46 -12.62 19.90
C GLN A 135 -12.05 -12.81 21.37
N GLU A 136 -10.88 -13.39 21.65
CA GLU A 136 -10.32 -13.51 23.00
C GLU A 136 -10.11 -12.13 23.63
N THR A 137 -9.57 -11.18 22.86
CA THR A 137 -9.35 -9.80 23.31
C THR A 137 -10.66 -9.08 23.64
N LEU A 138 -11.74 -9.37 22.91
CA LEU A 138 -13.07 -8.80 23.18
C LEU A 138 -13.78 -9.44 24.39
N ALA A 139 -13.35 -10.62 24.82
CA ALA A 139 -13.93 -11.37 25.93
C ALA A 139 -13.23 -11.10 27.29
N ALA A 140 -12.03 -10.49 27.26
CA ALA A 140 -11.24 -10.09 28.43
C ALA A 140 -11.72 -8.76 29.03
#